data_AF-A0A131YMJ4-F1
#
_entry.id   AF-A0A131YMJ4-F1
#
_cell.length_a   1.000
_cell.length_b   1.000
_cell.length_c   1.000
_cell.angle_alpha   90.00
_cell.angle_beta   90.00
_cell.angle_gamma   90.00
#
_symmetry.space_group_name_H-M   'P 1'
#
loop_
_entity.id
_entity.type
_entity.pdbx_description
1 polymer ?
#
loop_
_entity_poly.entity_id
_entity_poly.type
_entity_poly.pdbx_seq_one_letter_code
_entity_poly.pdbx_strand_id
1 'polypeptide(L)'
;MNILNMETIVAGWGHLQEDGDPTNLLRYTTVSVVTNQWCKLVYPWSFDAVVKYCAYRKGTDSCQIDSGGPAIVRVDGSRFVQVGIVSSGNGCARENVPGLYARVDVFVPWIKQVVGSFEKAYSSEVPLQLAPYTIPQWPRIYRFP
;
A
#
# COMPACT_ATOMS: atom_id res chain seq x y z
N MET A 1 -3.10 -12.57 8.70
CA MET A 1 -4.25 -12.85 7.78
C MET A 1 -3.70 -13.54 6.53
N ASN A 2 -4.38 -14.53 5.94
CA ASN A 2 -3.93 -15.07 4.65
C ASN A 2 -4.45 -14.19 3.51
N ILE A 3 -3.52 -13.55 2.79
CA ILE A 3 -3.81 -12.61 1.69
C ILE A 3 -3.31 -13.10 0.33
N LEU A 4 -2.85 -14.35 0.24
CA LEU A 4 -2.33 -14.92 -1.01
C LEU A 4 -3.39 -14.86 -2.12
N ASN A 5 -2.99 -14.49 -3.34
CA ASN A 5 -3.85 -14.32 -4.52
C ASN A 5 -4.94 -13.24 -4.40
N MET A 6 -4.97 -12.45 -3.32
CA MET A 6 -5.90 -11.33 -3.22
C MET A 6 -5.46 -10.18 -4.13
N GLU A 7 -6.43 -9.59 -4.83
CA GLU A 7 -6.22 -8.33 -5.54
C GLU A 7 -6.03 -7.20 -4.52
N THR A 8 -4.95 -6.45 -4.70
CA THR A 8 -4.53 -5.34 -3.86
C THR A 8 -4.52 -4.06 -4.69
N ILE A 9 -5.25 -3.07 -4.22
CA ILE A 9 -5.27 -1.71 -4.75
C ILE A 9 -4.09 -0.96 -4.15
N VAL A 10 -3.30 -0.32 -5.01
CA VAL A 10 -2.20 0.55 -4.62
C VAL A 10 -2.43 1.90 -5.27
N ALA A 11 -2.29 2.97 -4.50
CA ALA A 11 -2.60 4.32 -4.95
C ALA A 11 -1.56 5.32 -4.47
N GLY A 12 -1.29 6.33 -5.30
CA GLY A 12 -0.31 7.37 -5.02
C GLY A 12 -0.14 8.36 -6.18
N TRP A 13 0.91 9.16 -6.07
CA TRP A 13 1.27 10.24 -7.01
C TRP A 13 2.64 10.02 -7.64
N GLY A 14 3.16 8.80 -7.52
CA GLY A 14 4.47 8.40 -8.01
C GLY A 14 4.61 8.49 -9.53
N HIS A 15 5.79 8.10 -9.98
CA HIS A 15 6.16 8.20 -11.38
C HIS A 15 5.27 7.31 -12.25
N LEU A 16 4.96 7.77 -13.47
CA LEU A 16 4.17 6.99 -14.44
C LEU A 16 4.98 5.96 -15.21
N GLN A 17 6.29 5.94 -15.02
CA GLN A 17 7.21 4.99 -15.60
C GLN A 17 8.49 5.04 -14.76
N GLU A 18 9.27 3.98 -14.85
CA GLU A 18 10.57 3.93 -14.19
C GLU A 18 11.42 5.13 -14.60
N ASP A 19 11.94 5.86 -13.61
CA ASP A 19 12.77 7.07 -13.78
C ASP A 19 12.09 8.20 -14.57
N GLY A 20 10.75 8.16 -14.67
CA GLY A 20 9.94 9.21 -15.30
C GLY A 20 9.63 10.39 -14.38
N ASP A 21 8.62 11.18 -14.74
CA ASP A 21 8.14 12.29 -13.93
C ASP A 21 7.01 11.87 -12.99
N PRO A 22 6.91 12.48 -11.78
CA PRO A 22 5.76 12.31 -10.90
C PRO A 22 4.50 12.93 -11.51
N THR A 23 3.35 12.59 -10.94
CA THR A 23 2.05 13.15 -11.37
C THR A 23 1.40 13.96 -10.27
N ASN A 24 0.73 15.06 -10.65
CA ASN A 24 -0.11 15.82 -9.72
C ASN A 24 -1.53 15.23 -9.55
N LEU A 25 -1.82 14.12 -10.24
CA LEU A 25 -3.12 13.46 -10.20
C LEU A 25 -3.00 12.17 -9.39
N LEU A 26 -3.89 11.98 -8.40
CA LEU A 26 -3.93 10.72 -7.67
C LEU A 26 -4.27 9.59 -8.62
N ARG A 27 -3.44 8.56 -8.62
CA ARG A 27 -3.61 7.37 -9.44
C ARG A 27 -3.69 6.12 -8.60
N TYR A 28 -4.27 5.08 -9.19
CA TYR A 28 -4.27 3.75 -8.61
C TYR A 28 -4.07 2.66 -9.66
N THR A 29 -3.57 1.52 -9.21
CA THR A 29 -3.56 0.28 -9.97
C THR A 29 -3.96 -0.90 -9.09
N THR A 30 -4.08 -2.08 -9.69
CA THR A 30 -4.29 -3.33 -8.98
C THR A 30 -3.18 -4.32 -9.26
N VAL A 31 -2.68 -4.96 -8.22
CA VAL A 31 -1.67 -6.03 -8.24
C VAL A 31 -2.16 -7.20 -7.41
N SER A 32 -1.72 -8.42 -7.70
CA SER A 32 -2.14 -9.61 -6.95
C SER A 32 -1.01 -10.09 -6.04
N VAL A 33 -1.33 -10.41 -4.77
CA VAL A 33 -0.35 -10.95 -3.84
C VAL A 33 0.19 -12.29 -4.36
N VAL A 34 1.51 -12.42 -4.44
CA VAL A 34 2.21 -13.61 -4.94
C VAL A 34 2.85 -14.41 -3.80
N THR A 35 3.39 -15.60 -4.13
CA THR A 35 4.02 -16.48 -3.15
C THR A 35 5.32 -15.89 -2.60
N ASN A 36 5.59 -16.17 -1.31
CA ASN A 36 6.87 -15.82 -0.69
C ASN A 36 8.07 -16.47 -1.40
N GLN A 37 7.86 -17.61 -2.07
CA GLN A 37 8.91 -18.26 -2.87
C GLN A 37 9.32 -17.40 -4.06
N TRP A 38 8.36 -16.85 -4.81
CA TRP A 38 8.67 -15.95 -5.92
C TRP A 38 9.37 -14.68 -5.43
N CYS A 39 8.89 -14.09 -4.32
CA CYS A 39 9.57 -12.98 -3.67
C CYS A 39 11.04 -13.30 -3.35
N LYS A 40 11.31 -14.45 -2.74
CA LYS A 40 12.66 -14.84 -2.33
C LYS A 40 13.59 -15.08 -3.53
N LEU A 41 13.04 -15.58 -4.65
CA LEU A 41 13.80 -15.76 -5.89
C LEU A 41 14.24 -14.41 -6.49
N VAL A 42 13.37 -13.39 -6.46
CA VAL A 42 13.67 -12.06 -7.02
C VAL A 42 14.52 -11.22 -6.04
N TYR A 43 14.32 -11.40 -4.74
CA TYR A 43 14.95 -10.61 -3.68
C TYR A 43 15.68 -11.51 -2.65
N PRO A 44 16.73 -12.26 -3.06
CA PRO A 44 17.36 -13.26 -2.20
C PRO A 44 17.95 -12.68 -0.90
N TRP A 45 18.44 -11.45 -0.95
CA TRP A 45 19.15 -10.80 0.16
C TRP A 45 18.29 -9.86 1.01
N SER A 46 17.20 -9.32 0.46
CA SER A 46 16.40 -8.26 1.11
C SER A 46 14.98 -8.69 1.51
N PHE A 47 14.54 -9.87 1.05
CA PHE A 47 13.23 -10.41 1.39
C PHE A 47 13.24 -11.23 2.67
N ASP A 48 12.40 -10.76 3.60
CA ASP A 48 12.02 -11.44 4.82
C ASP A 48 10.49 -11.61 4.80
N ALA A 49 10.04 -12.86 4.72
CA ALA A 49 8.62 -13.22 4.64
C ALA A 49 7.82 -12.90 5.91
N VAL A 50 8.51 -12.69 7.04
CA VAL A 50 7.88 -12.30 8.31
C VAL A 50 7.32 -10.88 8.21
N VAL A 51 8.10 -9.96 7.67
CA VAL A 51 7.77 -8.52 7.66
C VAL A 51 7.40 -7.97 6.28
N LYS A 52 7.61 -8.75 5.21
CA LYS A 52 7.29 -8.35 3.83
C LYS A 52 6.44 -9.39 3.10
N TYR A 53 5.75 -8.92 2.07
CA TYR A 53 5.15 -9.72 1.01
C TYR A 53 5.39 -9.06 -0.34
N CYS A 54 5.08 -9.75 -1.43
CA CYS A 54 5.09 -9.13 -2.76
C CYS A 54 3.75 -9.24 -3.45
N ALA A 55 3.53 -8.32 -4.37
CA ALA A 55 2.41 -8.36 -5.29
C ALA A 55 2.86 -8.02 -6.70
N TYR A 56 2.20 -8.58 -7.70
CA TYR A 56 2.56 -8.43 -9.10
C TYR A 56 1.32 -8.41 -10.00
N ARG A 57 1.42 -7.63 -11.06
CA ARG A 57 0.57 -7.75 -12.24
C ARG A 57 1.38 -7.28 -13.45
N LYS A 58 1.29 -8.01 -14.56
CA LYS A 58 2.01 -7.65 -15.78
C LYS A 58 1.60 -6.24 -16.24
N GLY A 59 2.59 -5.39 -16.52
CA GLY A 59 2.41 -4.06 -17.09
C GLY A 59 2.01 -2.97 -16.10
N THR A 60 1.97 -3.23 -14.79
CA THR A 60 1.61 -2.21 -13.81
C THR A 60 2.22 -2.48 -12.43
N ASP A 61 2.50 -1.42 -11.68
CA ASP A 61 3.11 -1.47 -10.36
C ASP A 61 2.90 -0.13 -9.62
N SER A 62 3.19 -0.09 -8.32
CA SER A 62 3.60 1.16 -7.66
C SER A 62 4.99 1.57 -8.13
N CYS A 63 5.28 2.86 -8.16
CA CYS A 63 6.55 3.34 -8.70
C CYS A 63 7.28 4.30 -7.75
N GLN A 64 8.39 4.92 -8.21
CA GLN A 64 9.11 5.88 -7.38
C GLN A 64 8.17 6.97 -6.88
N ILE A 65 8.39 7.42 -5.64
CA ILE A 65 7.55 8.41 -4.92
C ILE A 65 6.18 7.85 -4.43
N ASP A 66 5.85 6.59 -4.67
CA ASP A 66 4.70 5.93 -3.99
C ASP A 66 5.05 5.27 -2.64
N SER A 67 6.34 5.20 -2.27
CA SER A 67 6.78 4.60 -1.01
C SER A 67 6.08 5.22 0.22
N GLY A 68 5.62 4.36 1.13
CA GLY A 68 4.79 4.75 2.28
C GLY A 68 3.29 4.76 1.97
N GLY A 69 2.90 4.68 0.70
CA GLY A 69 1.51 4.60 0.27
C GLY A 69 0.82 3.30 0.71
N PRO A 70 -0.53 3.27 0.75
CA PRO A 70 -1.28 2.13 1.24
C PRO A 70 -1.42 1.04 0.16
N ALA A 71 -1.34 -0.21 0.60
CA ALA A 71 -1.72 -1.38 -0.18
C ALA A 71 -2.97 -2.00 0.45
N ILE A 72 -4.09 -1.93 -0.27
CA ILE A 72 -5.45 -2.12 0.25
C ILE A 72 -6.10 -3.31 -0.42
N VAL A 73 -6.69 -4.21 0.36
CA VAL A 73 -7.53 -5.29 -0.17
C VAL A 73 -8.99 -5.05 0.19
N ARG A 74 -9.89 -5.55 -0.66
CA ARG A 74 -11.32 -5.55 -0.40
C ARG A 74 -11.70 -6.84 0.32
N VAL A 75 -12.26 -6.71 1.52
CA VAL A 75 -12.69 -7.82 2.38
C VAL A 75 -14.22 -7.77 2.53
N ASP A 76 -14.88 -8.93 2.56
CA ASP A 76 -16.32 -9.06 2.78
C ASP A 76 -17.18 -8.22 1.80
N GLY A 77 -16.67 -8.00 0.58
CA GLY A 77 -17.38 -7.28 -0.50
C GLY A 77 -17.70 -5.81 -0.22
N SER A 78 -17.25 -5.22 0.89
CA SER A 78 -17.63 -3.85 1.29
C SER A 78 -16.55 -3.12 2.07
N ARG A 79 -15.68 -3.83 2.80
CA ARG A 79 -14.66 -3.21 3.64
C ARG A 79 -13.33 -3.15 2.89
N PHE A 80 -12.63 -2.03 3.05
CA PHE A 80 -11.27 -1.86 2.56
C PHE A 80 -10.33 -1.97 3.75
N VAL A 81 -9.33 -2.84 3.65
CA VAL A 81 -8.35 -3.09 4.71
C VAL A 81 -6.97 -2.84 4.14
N GLN A 82 -6.22 -1.94 4.77
CA GLN A 82 -4.81 -1.76 4.46
C GLN A 82 -4.03 -2.96 5.01
N VAL A 83 -3.53 -3.81 4.12
CA VAL A 83 -2.75 -5.01 4.46
C VAL A 83 -1.27 -4.81 4.25
N GLY A 84 -0.88 -3.75 3.54
CA GLY A 84 0.52 -3.40 3.35
C GLY A 84 0.80 -1.92 3.19
N ILE A 85 2.10 -1.64 3.13
CA ILE A 85 2.67 -0.33 2.85
C ILE A 85 3.66 -0.52 1.69
N VAL A 86 3.53 0.30 0.63
CA VAL A 86 4.48 0.32 -0.49
C VAL A 86 5.88 0.57 0.05
N SER A 87 6.83 -0.32 -0.22
CA SER A 87 8.17 -0.26 0.36
C SER A 87 9.23 -0.03 -0.70
N SER A 88 9.44 -1.01 -1.59
CA SER A 88 10.53 -1.00 -2.55
C SER A 88 10.24 -1.93 -3.73
N GLY A 89 11.06 -1.86 -4.77
CA GLY A 89 11.03 -2.78 -5.90
C GLY A 89 12.30 -2.65 -6.74
N ASN A 90 12.56 -3.60 -7.63
CA ASN A 90 13.62 -3.47 -8.63
C ASN A 90 13.05 -2.80 -9.88
N GLY A 91 13.06 -1.46 -9.91
CA GLY A 91 12.42 -0.70 -10.98
C GLY A 91 10.90 -0.65 -10.83
N CYS A 92 10.19 -0.27 -11.89
CA CYS A 92 8.73 -0.18 -11.91
C CYS A 92 8.12 -1.05 -13.03
N ALA A 93 7.14 -1.88 -12.68
CA ALA A 93 6.36 -2.68 -13.65
C ALA A 93 7.20 -3.57 -14.58
N ARG A 94 8.44 -3.92 -14.17
CA ARG A 94 9.31 -4.82 -14.91
C ARG A 94 8.70 -6.22 -14.95
N GLU A 95 8.83 -6.89 -16.10
CA GLU A 95 8.24 -8.22 -16.28
C GLU A 95 8.83 -9.23 -15.28
N ASN A 96 7.95 -9.97 -14.60
CA ASN A 96 8.26 -10.97 -13.58
C ASN A 96 8.97 -10.44 -12.32
N VAL A 97 8.97 -9.11 -12.12
CA VAL A 97 9.51 -8.46 -10.91
C VAL A 97 8.33 -7.95 -10.07
N PRO A 98 7.99 -8.63 -8.95
CA PRO A 98 6.93 -8.17 -8.06
C PRO A 98 7.40 -6.99 -7.21
N GLY A 99 6.52 -6.06 -6.86
CA GLY A 99 6.78 -5.00 -5.89
C GLY A 99 6.79 -5.54 -4.44
N LEU A 100 7.59 -4.95 -3.55
CA LEU A 100 7.69 -5.32 -2.14
C LEU A 100 6.85 -4.40 -1.25
N TYR A 101 6.11 -5.01 -0.34
CA TYR A 101 5.21 -4.35 0.59
C TYR A 101 5.52 -4.81 2.02
N ALA A 102 5.55 -3.87 2.96
CA ALA A 102 5.62 -4.22 4.38
C ALA A 102 4.28 -4.79 4.85
N ARG A 103 4.29 -5.87 5.64
CA ARG A 103 3.08 -6.52 6.18
C ARG A 103 2.51 -5.71 7.33
N VAL A 104 1.35 -5.08 7.17
CA VAL A 104 0.74 -4.27 8.25
C VAL A 104 0.31 -5.15 9.43
N ASP A 105 -0.18 -6.37 9.17
CA ASP A 105 -0.74 -7.24 10.20
C ASP A 105 0.28 -7.64 11.28
N VAL A 106 1.55 -7.82 10.92
CA VAL A 106 2.62 -8.12 11.90
C VAL A 106 3.00 -6.92 12.76
N PHE A 107 2.76 -5.69 12.29
CA PHE A 107 3.05 -4.47 13.03
C PHE A 107 1.86 -3.97 13.87
N VAL A 108 0.65 -4.55 13.73
CA VAL A 108 -0.54 -4.13 14.50
C VAL A 108 -0.29 -4.08 16.02
N PRO A 109 0.39 -5.07 16.66
CA PRO A 109 0.69 -4.98 18.09
C PRO A 109 1.53 -3.74 18.44
N TRP A 110 2.56 -3.45 17.65
CA TRP A 110 3.40 -2.25 17.82
C TRP A 110 2.61 -0.97 17.56
N ILE A 111 1.78 -0.92 16.51
CA ILE A 111 0.91 0.22 16.22
C ILE A 111 0.01 0.51 17.43
N LYS A 112 -0.66 -0.52 17.97
CA LYS A 112 -1.52 -0.40 19.17
C LYS A 112 -0.76 0.06 20.40
N GLN A 113 0.49 -0.38 20.57
CA GLN A 113 1.33 0.08 21.67
C GLN A 113 1.67 1.58 21.54
N VAL A 114 2.01 2.04 20.35
CA VAL A 114 2.41 3.44 20.09
C VAL A 114 1.22 4.40 20.17
N VAL A 115 0.08 4.04 19.57
CA VAL A 115 -1.13 4.89 19.59
C VAL A 115 -1.91 4.79 20.90
N GLY A 116 -1.55 3.84 21.78
CA GLY A 116 -2.29 3.49 22.98
C GLY A 116 -3.55 2.66 22.70
N SER A 117 -4.27 2.25 23.75
CA SER A 117 -5.64 1.77 23.59
C SER A 117 -6.48 2.92 23.03
N PHE A 118 -7.43 2.62 22.14
CA PHE A 118 -8.37 3.59 21.56
C PHE A 118 -9.11 4.46 22.61
N GLU A 119 -9.08 4.07 23.89
CA GLU A 119 -9.66 4.82 24.99
C GLU A 119 -8.83 6.05 25.43
N LYS A 120 -7.51 6.08 25.22
CA LYS A 120 -6.68 7.23 25.62
C LYS A 120 -6.57 8.33 24.56
N ALA A 121 -6.68 7.97 23.28
CA ALA A 121 -6.60 8.95 22.19
C ALA A 121 -7.84 9.88 22.11
N TYR A 122 -8.97 9.46 22.68
CA TYR A 122 -10.21 10.24 22.76
C TYR A 122 -10.39 10.97 24.10
N SER A 123 -9.40 10.90 25.01
CA SER A 123 -9.45 11.50 26.34
C SER A 123 -8.96 12.95 26.37
N SER A 124 -8.39 13.48 25.29
CA SER A 124 -8.21 14.93 25.20
C SER A 124 -9.57 15.53 24.86
N GLU A 125 -10.20 16.19 25.82
CA GLU A 125 -11.41 17.00 25.67
C GLU A 125 -11.24 18.21 24.73
N VAL A 126 -10.22 18.21 23.87
CA VAL A 126 -10.15 19.13 22.74
C VAL A 126 -11.04 18.52 21.67
N PRO A 127 -12.24 19.08 21.39
CA PRO A 127 -12.98 18.66 20.21
C PRO A 127 -12.01 18.81 19.04
N LEU A 128 -11.88 17.79 18.21
CA LEU A 128 -11.42 18.03 16.85
C LEU A 128 -12.47 18.99 16.28
N GLN A 129 -12.20 20.28 16.41
CA GLN A 129 -12.83 21.32 15.65
C GLN A 129 -12.30 21.07 14.24
N LEU A 130 -12.88 20.07 13.59
CA LEU A 130 -12.84 19.94 12.16
C LEU A 130 -13.43 21.28 11.71
N ALA A 131 -12.55 22.24 11.40
CA ALA A 131 -12.94 23.37 10.60
C ALA A 131 -13.79 22.80 9.46
N PRO A 132 -14.90 23.44 9.06
CA PRO A 132 -15.74 22.94 7.98
C PRO A 132 -14.88 22.79 6.72
N TYR A 133 -14.26 21.62 6.59
CA TYR A 133 -13.54 21.19 5.43
C TYR A 133 -14.67 20.65 4.59
N THR A 134 -15.22 21.54 3.76
CA THR A 134 -15.86 21.08 2.53
C THR A 134 -14.86 20.13 1.91
N ILE A 135 -15.16 18.83 1.91
CA ILE A 135 -14.41 17.85 1.16
C ILE A 135 -14.38 18.44 -0.26
N PRO A 136 -13.24 19.00 -0.73
CA PRO A 136 -13.18 19.45 -2.10
C PRO A 136 -13.53 18.22 -2.91
N GLN A 137 -14.43 18.36 -3.90
CA GLN A 137 -14.90 17.22 -4.68
C GLN A 137 -13.72 16.30 -4.93
N TRP A 138 -13.80 15.07 -4.40
CA TRP A 138 -12.64 14.19 -4.35
C TRP A 138 -12.01 14.19 -5.74
N PRO A 139 -10.69 14.47 -5.84
CA PRO A 139 -10.04 14.46 -7.13
C PRO A 139 -10.37 13.12 -7.80
N ARG A 140 -10.76 13.17 -9.08
CA ARG A 140 -11.01 11.95 -9.84
C ARG A 140 -9.79 11.05 -9.67
N ILE A 141 -10.01 9.83 -9.22
CA ILE A 141 -8.93 8.87 -9.08
C ILE A 141 -8.76 8.21 -10.45
N TYR A 142 -7.58 8.39 -11.04
CA TYR A 142 -7.30 7.86 -12.37
C TYR A 142 -6.69 6.48 -12.25
N ARG A 143 -7.24 5.51 -13.00
CA ARG A 143 -6.56 4.22 -13.13
C ARG A 143 -5.28 4.43 -13.94
N PHE A 144 -4.19 3.78 -13.54
CA PHE A 144 -3.01 3.67 -14.38
C PHE A 144 -3.40 3.02 -15.72
N PRO A 145 -2.93 3.56 -16.87
CA PRO A 145 -3.26 3.02 -18.19
C PRO A 145 -2.78 1.57 -18.39
#